data_AF-A0A2V8YLI6-F1
#
_entry.id   AF-A0A2V8YLI6-F1
#
_cell.length_a   1.000
_cell.length_b   1.000
_cell.length_c   1.000
_cell.angle_alpha   90.00
_cell.angle_beta   90.00
_cell.angle_gamma   90.00
#
_symmetry.space_group_name_H-M   'P 1'
#
loop_
_entity.id
_entity.type
_entity.pdbx_description
1 polymer ?
#
loop_
_entity_poly.entity_id
_entity_poly.type
_entity_poly.pdbx_seq_one_letter_code
_entity_poly.pdbx_strand_id
1 'polypeptide(L)' 'MRKVSFIRRIAPWILKDFRSPRRQLASVQDGFNRKGLISNNGEKRRLTSFCSSSTARSRTTMMSA' A
#
# COMPACT_ATOMS: atom_id res chain seq x y z
N MET A 1 14.38 -4.48 -12.00
CA MET A 1 13.27 -3.62 -12.51
C MET A 1 13.86 -2.37 -13.12
N ARG A 2 13.34 -1.91 -14.26
CA ARG A 2 13.74 -0.64 -14.90
C ARG A 2 13.09 0.54 -14.17
N LYS A 3 13.85 1.60 -13.88
CA LYS A 3 13.30 2.84 -13.32
C LYS A 3 12.61 3.63 -14.42
N VAL A 4 11.38 4.06 -14.16
CA VAL A 4 10.61 4.95 -15.05
C VAL A 4 10.88 6.38 -14.60
N SER A 5 11.54 7.17 -15.44
CA SER A 5 12.12 8.47 -15.05
C SER A 5 11.09 9.59 -14.82
N PHE A 6 9.92 9.53 -15.45
CA PHE A 6 8.91 10.58 -15.35
C PHE A 6 7.99 10.48 -14.12
N ILE A 7 7.95 9.33 -13.45
CA ILE A 7 7.09 9.11 -12.28
C ILE A 7 7.80 9.61 -11.02
N ARG A 8 7.25 10.64 -10.36
CA ARG A 8 7.83 11.21 -9.13
C ARG A 8 7.31 10.54 -7.85
N ARG A 9 6.03 10.17 -7.82
CA ARG A 9 5.36 9.57 -6.65
C ARG A 9 4.27 8.60 -7.11
N ILE A 10 3.97 7.63 -6.26
CA ILE A 10 2.92 6.63 -6.47
C ILE A 10 2.02 6.63 -5.23
N ALA A 11 0.71 6.70 -5.44
CA ALA A 11 -0.29 6.54 -4.39
C ALA A 11 -0.99 5.18 -4.60
N PRO A 12 -0.55 4.10 -3.92
CA PRO A 12 -1.14 2.79 -4.12
C PRO A 12 -2.56 2.74 -3.54
N TRP A 13 -3.45 2.05 -4.25
CA TRP A 13 -4.80 1.74 -3.80
C TRP A 13 -4.78 0.47 -2.94
N ILE A 14 -5.22 0.40 -1.70
CA ILE A 14 -5.70 1.41 -0.73
C ILE A 14 -4.91 1.16 0.57
N LEU A 15 -4.95 2.08 1.54
CA LEU A 15 -4.26 1.86 2.80
C LEU A 15 -4.87 0.73 3.64
N LYS A 16 -6.19 0.68 3.79
CA LYS A 16 -6.90 -0.29 4.66
C LYS A 16 -7.98 -1.05 3.89
N ASP A 17 -8.21 -2.30 4.27
CA ASP A 17 -9.33 -3.10 3.76
C ASP A 17 -10.68 -2.39 4.01
N PHE A 18 -11.60 -2.45 3.05
CA PHE A 18 -12.94 -1.83 3.15
C PHE A 18 -14.04 -2.73 2.59
N ARG A 19 -15.30 -2.53 3.00
CA ARG A 19 -16.44 -3.31 2.50
C ARG A 19 -16.78 -2.93 1.07
N SER A 20 -16.97 -3.93 0.22
CA SER A 20 -17.40 -3.77 -1.15
C SER A 20 -18.41 -4.86 -1.53
N PRO A 21 -19.65 -4.51 -1.89
CA PRO A 21 -20.70 -5.49 -2.20
C PRO A 21 -20.41 -6.33 -3.45
N ARG A 22 -19.42 -5.90 -4.26
CA ARG A 22 -18.97 -6.60 -5.48
C ARG A 22 -17.97 -7.73 -5.22
N ARG A 23 -17.65 -8.04 -3.96
CA ARG A 23 -16.59 -8.99 -3.57
C ARG A 23 -17.20 -10.27 -2.97
N GLN A 24 -17.77 -11.11 -3.83
CA GLN A 24 -18.59 -12.27 -3.43
C GLN A 24 -17.83 -13.57 -3.20
N LEU A 25 -16.49 -13.57 -3.29
CA LEU A 25 -15.70 -14.78 -3.07
C LEU A 25 -15.71 -15.14 -1.57
N ALA A 26 -16.50 -16.15 -1.21
CA ALA A 26 -16.61 -16.67 0.14
C ALA A 26 -15.26 -17.21 0.63
N SER A 27 -15.02 -17.12 1.94
CA SER A 27 -13.79 -17.50 2.66
C SER A 27 -12.53 -16.67 2.38
N VAL A 28 -12.48 -15.95 1.25
CA VAL A 28 -11.31 -15.16 0.85
C VAL A 28 -11.57 -13.66 0.96
N GLN A 29 -12.71 -13.21 0.42
CA GLN A 29 -13.03 -11.78 0.35
C GLN A 29 -14.20 -11.43 1.27
N ASP A 30 -15.23 -12.27 1.38
CA ASP A 30 -16.34 -12.12 2.34
C ASP A 30 -16.96 -10.71 2.33
N GLY A 31 -17.11 -10.11 1.15
CA GLY A 31 -17.63 -8.74 1.01
C GLY A 31 -16.62 -7.63 1.34
N PHE A 32 -15.35 -7.94 1.54
CA PHE A 32 -14.26 -6.99 1.77
C PHE A 32 -13.28 -6.95 0.59
N ASN A 33 -12.86 -5.75 0.23
CA ASN A 33 -11.71 -5.53 -0.62
C ASN A 33 -10.42 -5.69 0.20
N ARG A 34 -9.77 -6.85 0.08
CA ARG A 34 -8.54 -7.23 0.81
C ARG A 34 -7.23 -6.66 0.21
N LYS A 35 -7.31 -5.55 -0.53
CA LYS A 35 -6.17 -4.88 -1.17
C LYS A 35 -5.49 -3.85 -0.26
N GLY A 36 -5.97 -3.69 0.99
CA GLY A 36 -5.36 -2.81 1.96
C GLY A 36 -3.96 -3.27 2.34
N LEU A 37 -3.03 -2.33 2.48
CA LEU A 37 -1.75 -2.58 3.16
C LEU A 37 -1.95 -2.94 4.64
N ILE A 38 -3.07 -2.51 5.22
CA ILE A 38 -3.47 -2.77 6.60
C ILE A 38 -4.78 -3.57 6.57
N SER A 39 -4.85 -4.64 7.36
CA SER A 39 -6.05 -5.44 7.54
C SER A 39 -7.14 -4.65 8.27
N ASN A 40 -8.37 -5.16 8.27
CA ASN A 40 -9.45 -4.52 9.03
C ASN A 40 -9.13 -4.41 10.54
N ASN A 41 -8.38 -5.40 11.06
CA ASN A 41 -7.96 -5.51 12.46
C ASN A 41 -6.73 -4.65 12.80
N GLY A 42 -6.17 -3.92 11.84
CA GLY A 42 -5.00 -3.06 12.04
C GLY A 42 -3.65 -3.75 11.83
N GLU A 43 -3.64 -5.02 11.43
CA GLU A 43 -2.41 -5.75 11.16
C GLU A 43 -1.78 -5.29 9.84
N LYS A 44 -0.48 -4.99 9.87
CA LYS A 44 0.28 -4.59 8.68
C LYS A 44 0.61 -5.82 7.85
N ARG A 45 0.30 -5.77 6.55
CA ARG A 45 0.70 -6.83 5.62
C ARG A 45 2.17 -6.70 5.24
N ARG A 46 2.75 -7.78 4.70
CA ARG A 46 4.16 -7.82 4.26
C ARG A 46 4.49 -6.75 3.21
N LEU A 47 3.50 -6.31 2.42
CA LEU A 47 3.66 -5.25 1.40
C LEU A 47 3.91 -3.87 2.01
N THR A 48 3.49 -3.63 3.26
CA THR A 48 3.58 -2.31 3.90
C THR A 48 5.02 -1.87 4.08
N SER A 49 5.94 -2.78 4.41
CA SER A 49 7.38 -2.48 4.57
C SER A 49 8.05 -2.05 3.25
N PHE A 50 7.56 -2.55 2.12
CA PHE A 50 8.07 -2.17 0.79
C PHE A 50 7.70 -0.73 0.41
N CYS A 51 6.50 -0.27 0.78
CA CYS A 51 6.06 1.10 0.53
C CYS A 51 6.71 2.12 1.50
N SER A 52 6.98 1.71 2.75
CA SER A 52 7.64 2.56 3.74
C SER A 52 9.08 2.91 3.35
N SER A 53 9.84 1.92 2.88
CA SER A 53 11.25 2.09 2.48
C SER A 53 11.43 2.99 1.25
N SER A 54 10.47 2.98 0.33
CA SER A 54 10.47 3.84 -0.86
C SER A 54 10.09 5.30 -0.54
N THR A 55 9.26 5.54 0.48
CA THR A 55 8.86 6.90 0.90
C THR A 55 9.89 7.53 1.85
N ALA A 56 10.55 6.72 2.69
CA ALA A 56 11.51 7.19 3.69
C ALA A 56 12.83 7.70 3.07
N ARG A 57 13.24 7.19 1.91
CA ARG A 57 14.52 7.55 1.27
C ARG A 57 14.56 9.01 0.76
N SER A 58 13.40 9.64 0.58
CA SER A 58 13.32 11.02 0.07
C SER A 58 13.61 12.11 1.10
N ARG A 59 13.77 11.77 2.39
CA ARG A 59 13.93 12.75 3.48
C ARG A 59 15.39 13.03 3.86
N THR A 60 16.33 12.14 3.52
CA THR A 60 17.75 12.28 3.92
C THR A 60 18.53 13.26 3.04
N THR A 61 18.05 13.61 1.85
CA THR A 61 18.77 14.51 0.94
C THR A 61 18.50 16.02 1.16
N MET A 62 17.71 16.40 2.16
CA MET A 62 17.42 17.83 2.47
C MET A 62 18.06 18.33 3.77
N MET A 63 18.95 17.58 4.42
CA MET A 63 19.67 18.02 5.63
C MET A 63 21.20 17.98 5.46
N SER A 64 21.68 18.06 4.23
CA SER A 64 23.10 18.21 3.91
C SER A 64 23.22 19.20 2.74
N ALA A 65 23.01 20.47 3.06
CA ALA A 65 23.40 21.64 2.30
C ALA A 65 23.77 22.73 3.30
#